data_AF-F6YZE6-F1
#
_entry.id   AF-F6YZE6-F1
#
_cell.length_a   1.000
_cell.length_b   1.000
_cell.length_c   1.000
_cell.angle_alpha   90.00
_cell.angle_beta   90.00
_cell.angle_gamma   90.00
#
_symmetry.space_group_name_H-M   'P 1'
#
loop_
_entity.id
_entity.type
_entity.pdbx_description
1 polymer ?
#
loop_
_entity_poly.entity_id
_entity_poly.type
_entity_poly.pdbx_seq_one_letter_code
_entity_poly.pdbx_strand_id
1 'polypeptide(L)'
;MAPTVQNSSSSSKGRTRGSIERGSGLVTRVKYCNTLPDIPFDPKFIRYPFDANRFVDYKPTSLEKQHKTELHTDHDLGVVIDLINPDTYKVNPNTWIHPADEALLEDDLPAPQDTKRSKQHSLNVSWLRRSEYISQEFNRYGVKSTNVETRIGAGAKEIFQTGRSL
;
A
#
# COMPACT_ATOMS: atom_id res chain seq x y z
N MET A 1 -9.88 41.52 -54.21
CA MET A 1 -9.77 43.00 -54.28
C MET A 1 -8.44 43.35 -54.94
N ALA A 2 -8.33 44.54 -55.52
CA ALA A 2 -7.10 45.17 -56.04
C ALA A 2 -6.90 46.51 -55.27
N PRO A 3 -5.86 47.36 -55.46
CA PRO A 3 -4.78 47.37 -56.47
C PRO A 3 -3.53 46.59 -55.92
N THR A 4 -2.22 46.87 -56.10
CA THR A 4 -1.47 48.06 -56.59
C THR A 4 -0.08 47.68 -57.12
N VAL A 5 0.41 48.44 -58.10
CA VAL A 5 1.83 48.50 -58.52
C VAL A 5 2.36 49.90 -58.22
N GLN A 6 3.60 50.02 -57.73
CA GLN A 6 4.34 51.29 -57.79
C GLN A 6 5.68 51.10 -58.51
N ASN A 7 5.89 51.95 -59.51
CA ASN A 7 7.09 52.04 -60.32
C ASN A 7 7.90 53.25 -59.86
N SER A 8 9.21 53.08 -59.63
CA SER A 8 10.15 54.18 -59.38
C SER A 8 11.26 54.16 -60.43
N SER A 9 11.06 54.94 -61.49
CA SER A 9 12.05 55.12 -62.56
C SER A 9 13.20 56.04 -62.10
N SER A 10 14.44 55.58 -62.22
CA SER A 10 15.61 56.46 -62.31
C SER A 10 16.44 56.08 -63.53
N SER A 11 16.72 57.07 -64.37
CA SER A 11 17.38 56.88 -65.68
C SER A 11 18.84 57.30 -65.64
N SER A 12 19.76 56.41 -66.00
CA SER A 12 21.14 56.78 -66.32
C SER A 12 21.63 56.06 -67.59
N LYS A 13 21.93 56.85 -68.64
CA LYS A 13 22.57 56.34 -69.87
C LYS A 13 24.06 56.14 -69.60
N GLY A 14 24.51 54.89 -69.44
CA GLY A 14 25.92 54.52 -69.26
C GLY A 14 26.43 53.65 -70.41
N ARG A 15 27.57 54.04 -71.00
CA ARG A 15 28.35 53.24 -71.98
C ARG A 15 28.83 51.94 -71.26
N THR A 16 29.02 50.80 -71.91
CA THR A 16 29.61 50.56 -73.25
C THR A 16 28.98 49.38 -74.00
N ARG A 17 29.07 49.38 -75.34
CA ARG A 17 28.88 48.17 -76.15
C ARG A 17 30.18 47.35 -76.16
N GLY A 18 30.38 46.53 -75.14
CA GLY A 18 31.34 45.42 -75.23
C GLY A 18 30.87 44.42 -76.28
N SER A 19 31.77 43.95 -77.14
CA SER A 19 31.46 42.92 -78.14
C SER A 19 31.44 41.54 -77.48
N ILE A 20 30.40 41.28 -76.68
CA ILE A 20 30.08 39.93 -76.23
C ILE A 20 29.54 39.15 -77.43
N GLU A 21 30.10 37.98 -77.68
CA GLU A 21 29.71 37.09 -78.77
C GLU A 21 28.23 36.70 -78.67
N ARG A 22 27.65 36.23 -79.78
CA ARG A 22 26.26 35.70 -79.80
C ARG A 22 26.16 34.31 -79.19
N GLY A 23 26.69 34.13 -77.97
CA GLY A 23 26.40 32.97 -77.14
C GLY A 23 24.92 32.96 -76.80
N SER A 24 24.15 32.13 -77.49
CA SER A 24 22.69 32.02 -77.41
C SER A 24 22.19 31.31 -76.13
N GLY A 25 22.94 31.44 -75.03
CA GLY A 25 22.63 30.84 -73.74
C GLY A 25 21.54 31.60 -72.99
N LEU A 26 20.55 30.88 -72.47
CA LEU A 26 19.51 31.44 -71.61
C LEU A 26 20.12 31.83 -70.25
N VAL A 27 20.17 33.14 -69.95
CA VAL A 27 20.72 33.65 -68.69
C VAL A 27 19.74 33.37 -67.53
N THR A 28 19.95 32.25 -66.83
CA THR A 28 19.19 31.87 -65.62
C THR A 28 20.07 31.96 -64.38
N ARG A 29 19.48 32.31 -63.23
CA ARG A 29 20.15 32.22 -61.93
C ARG A 29 20.02 30.80 -61.40
N VAL A 30 21.08 30.02 -61.51
CA VAL A 30 21.16 28.68 -60.90
C VAL A 30 20.92 28.80 -59.39
N LYS A 31 19.98 28.00 -58.87
CA LYS A 31 19.77 27.80 -57.44
C LYS A 31 19.79 26.30 -57.15
N TYR A 32 20.64 25.89 -56.22
CA TYR A 32 20.58 24.55 -55.64
C TYR A 32 19.64 24.58 -54.44
N CYS A 33 18.61 23.74 -54.44
CA CYS A 33 17.63 23.66 -53.37
C CYS A 33 17.43 22.19 -53.00
N ASN A 34 17.49 21.89 -51.70
CA ASN A 34 17.14 20.59 -51.13
C ASN A 34 15.90 20.78 -50.26
N THR A 35 14.73 20.86 -50.90
CA THR A 35 13.44 20.93 -50.21
C THR A 35 13.10 19.54 -49.68
N LEU A 36 13.09 19.39 -48.36
CA LEU A 36 12.62 18.17 -47.71
C LEU A 36 11.13 17.92 -48.04
N PRO A 37 10.69 16.66 -48.14
CA PRO A 37 9.27 16.34 -48.27
C PRO A 37 8.52 16.69 -46.98
N ASP A 38 7.22 17.00 -47.11
CA ASP A 38 6.33 17.17 -45.97
C ASP A 38 6.19 15.88 -45.15
N ILE A 39 5.80 16.02 -43.88
CA ILE A 39 5.66 14.90 -42.94
C ILE A 39 4.56 13.95 -43.47
N PRO A 40 4.86 12.65 -43.70
CA PRO A 40 3.99 11.79 -44.52
C PRO A 40 2.69 11.33 -43.83
N PHE A 41 2.56 11.51 -42.51
CA PHE A 41 1.40 11.08 -41.74
C PHE A 41 1.14 11.99 -40.54
N ASP A 42 -0.14 12.30 -40.30
CA ASP A 42 -0.58 12.97 -39.07
C ASP A 42 -0.41 12.08 -37.82
N PRO A 43 -0.28 12.69 -36.61
CA PRO A 43 -0.28 11.96 -35.35
C PRO A 43 -1.53 11.10 -35.17
N LYS A 44 -1.34 9.82 -34.81
CA LYS A 44 -2.45 8.87 -34.62
C LYS A 44 -2.98 8.93 -33.20
N PHE A 45 -4.26 9.29 -33.04
CA PHE A 45 -4.95 9.23 -31.76
C PHE A 45 -5.10 7.79 -31.26
N ILE A 46 -4.68 7.53 -30.02
CA ILE A 46 -4.99 6.28 -29.31
C ILE A 46 -6.39 6.36 -28.71
N ARG A 47 -7.11 5.22 -28.66
CA ARG A 47 -8.39 5.14 -27.95
C ARG A 47 -8.16 5.12 -26.44
N TYR A 48 -8.98 5.86 -25.70
CA TYR A 48 -8.98 5.83 -24.24
C TYR A 48 -9.44 4.44 -23.75
N PRO A 49 -8.69 3.75 -22.86
CA PRO A 49 -8.93 2.34 -22.54
C PRO A 49 -9.87 2.09 -21.34
N PHE A 50 -10.45 3.14 -20.76
CA PHE A 50 -11.37 3.03 -19.62
C PHE A 50 -12.79 3.46 -20.02
N ASP A 51 -13.80 2.87 -19.39
CA ASP A 51 -15.20 3.23 -19.63
C ASP A 51 -15.53 4.66 -19.18
N ALA A 52 -16.42 5.33 -19.92
CA ALA A 52 -16.89 6.68 -19.64
C ALA A 52 -17.73 6.74 -18.35
N ASN A 53 -18.48 5.67 -18.03
CA ASN A 53 -19.29 5.63 -16.81
C ASN A 53 -18.45 5.47 -15.52
N ARG A 54 -17.12 5.33 -15.62
CA ARG A 54 -16.22 5.33 -14.45
C ARG A 54 -16.38 6.56 -13.54
N PHE A 55 -16.88 7.68 -14.09
CA PHE A 55 -17.14 8.92 -13.36
C PHE A 55 -18.61 9.06 -12.88
N VAL A 56 -19.48 8.11 -13.24
CA VAL A 56 -20.90 8.03 -12.85
C VAL A 56 -21.10 6.92 -11.81
N ASP A 57 -20.39 5.80 -11.96
CA ASP A 57 -20.37 4.70 -10.99
C ASP A 57 -19.82 5.15 -9.62
N TYR A 58 -20.69 5.28 -8.62
CA TYR A 58 -20.24 5.43 -7.24
C TYR A 58 -19.53 4.16 -6.74
N LYS A 59 -18.28 4.29 -6.27
CA LYS A 59 -17.48 3.19 -5.71
C LYS A 59 -16.97 3.61 -4.33
N PRO A 60 -17.48 3.03 -3.23
CA PRO A 60 -17.26 3.55 -1.89
C PRO A 60 -15.78 3.45 -1.50
N THR A 61 -15.19 4.57 -1.13
CA THR A 61 -13.76 4.71 -0.88
C THR A 61 -13.34 4.15 0.48
N SER A 62 -12.05 3.90 0.66
CA SER A 62 -11.50 3.52 1.97
C SER A 62 -11.71 4.62 3.02
N LEU A 63 -11.72 5.89 2.61
CA LEU A 63 -11.92 7.04 3.51
C LEU A 63 -13.33 7.06 4.11
N GLU A 64 -14.36 6.82 3.30
CA GLU A 64 -15.75 6.70 3.78
C GLU A 64 -15.90 5.54 4.77
N LYS A 65 -15.22 4.41 4.53
CA LYS A 65 -15.23 3.23 5.42
C LYS A 65 -14.43 3.43 6.71
N GLN A 66 -13.47 4.35 6.70
CA GLN A 66 -12.66 4.72 7.87
C GLN A 66 -13.22 5.95 8.60
N HIS A 67 -14.30 6.55 8.11
CA HIS A 67 -14.95 7.68 8.75
C HIS A 67 -15.63 7.24 10.05
N LYS A 68 -15.10 7.72 11.19
CA LYS A 68 -15.78 7.59 12.49
C LYS A 68 -16.98 8.54 12.52
N THR A 69 -18.14 8.07 12.04
CA THR A 69 -19.39 8.84 12.10
C THR A 69 -19.75 9.14 13.55
N GLU A 70 -19.97 10.42 13.85
CA GLU A 70 -20.32 10.87 15.18
C GLU A 70 -21.81 10.59 15.48
N LEU A 71 -22.06 9.90 16.59
CA LEU A 71 -23.40 9.59 17.07
C LEU A 71 -24.03 10.86 17.66
N HIS A 72 -24.88 11.49 16.86
CA HIS A 72 -25.70 12.63 17.28
C HIS A 72 -26.75 12.10 18.26
N THR A 73 -26.46 12.25 19.55
CA THR A 73 -27.30 11.82 20.67
C THR A 73 -28.06 13.00 21.25
N ASP A 74 -29.24 12.73 21.83
CA ASP A 74 -29.98 13.74 22.59
C ASP A 74 -29.19 14.22 23.82
N HIS A 75 -29.52 15.41 24.34
CA HIS A 75 -28.82 16.01 25.48
C HIS A 75 -28.72 15.07 26.70
N ASP A 76 -29.79 14.32 26.95
CA ASP A 76 -29.92 13.41 28.09
C ASP A 76 -29.36 11.99 27.78
N LEU A 77 -28.78 11.77 26.60
CA LEU A 77 -28.27 10.49 26.09
C LEU A 77 -29.31 9.35 26.07
N GLY A 78 -30.61 9.68 26.12
CA GLY A 78 -31.70 8.72 26.27
C GLY A 78 -31.99 8.29 27.72
N VAL A 79 -31.29 8.85 28.71
CA VAL A 79 -31.42 8.52 30.13
C VAL A 79 -32.34 9.52 30.82
N VAL A 80 -33.64 9.23 30.82
CA VAL A 80 -34.65 10.05 31.50
C VAL A 80 -34.57 9.83 33.03
N ILE A 81 -34.43 10.92 33.79
CA ILE A 81 -34.35 10.88 35.26
C ILE A 81 -35.74 11.08 35.88
N ASP A 82 -36.28 10.04 36.51
CA ASP A 82 -37.59 10.04 37.18
C ASP A 82 -37.50 10.62 38.61
N LEU A 83 -37.77 11.91 38.73
CA LEU A 83 -37.83 12.59 40.04
C LEU A 83 -39.22 12.50 40.71
N ILE A 84 -40.15 11.72 40.15
CA ILE A 84 -41.54 11.63 40.64
C ILE A 84 -41.73 10.39 41.52
N ASN A 85 -41.22 9.23 41.11
CA ASN A 85 -41.34 7.99 41.88
C ASN A 85 -40.05 7.66 42.67
N PRO A 86 -40.04 7.79 44.02
CA PRO A 86 -38.85 7.51 44.82
C PRO A 86 -38.47 6.03 44.87
N ASP A 87 -39.38 5.11 44.53
CA ASP A 87 -39.06 3.68 44.45
C ASP A 87 -38.24 3.31 43.19
N THR A 88 -38.24 4.14 42.14
CA THR A 88 -37.52 3.89 40.87
C THR A 88 -36.00 3.72 41.07
N TYR A 89 -35.40 4.46 42.01
CA TYR A 89 -33.94 4.46 42.28
C TYR A 89 -33.57 3.85 43.64
N LYS A 90 -34.46 3.07 44.24
CA LYS A 90 -34.34 2.56 45.60
C LYS A 90 -33.43 1.34 45.68
N VAL A 91 -32.16 1.57 45.99
CA VAL A 91 -31.15 0.51 46.16
C VAL A 91 -31.55 -0.49 47.25
N ASN A 92 -31.60 -1.77 46.88
CA ASN A 92 -31.80 -2.89 47.81
C ASN A 92 -30.42 -3.44 48.24
N PRO A 93 -30.10 -3.48 49.55
CA PRO A 93 -28.78 -3.92 50.02
C PRO A 93 -28.48 -5.41 49.78
N ASN A 94 -29.48 -6.22 49.41
CA ASN A 94 -29.32 -7.65 49.11
C ASN A 94 -29.20 -7.93 47.60
N THR A 95 -29.15 -6.91 46.73
CA THR A 95 -28.99 -7.09 45.29
C THR A 95 -27.51 -7.18 44.92
N TRP A 96 -27.09 -8.31 44.35
CA TRP A 96 -25.80 -8.45 43.67
C TRP A 96 -25.84 -7.82 42.29
N ILE A 97 -24.71 -7.27 41.85
CA ILE A 97 -24.51 -6.82 40.46
C ILE A 97 -24.51 -8.03 39.51
N HIS A 98 -24.99 -7.84 38.29
CA HIS A 98 -24.92 -8.87 37.25
C HIS A 98 -23.52 -8.83 36.60
N PRO A 99 -22.88 -9.98 36.28
CA PRO A 99 -21.49 -10.00 35.78
C PRO A 99 -21.26 -9.27 34.45
N ALA A 100 -22.32 -9.04 33.65
CA ALA A 100 -22.20 -8.19 32.46
C ALA A 100 -22.16 -6.69 32.79
N ASP A 101 -22.72 -6.28 33.93
CA ASP A 101 -22.71 -4.89 34.41
C ASP A 101 -21.41 -4.63 35.20
N GLU A 102 -20.93 -5.64 35.94
CA GLU A 102 -19.63 -5.64 36.63
C GLU A 102 -18.48 -5.38 35.64
N ALA A 103 -18.52 -5.99 34.46
CA ALA A 103 -17.56 -5.75 33.37
C ALA A 103 -17.61 -4.33 32.78
N LEU A 104 -18.67 -3.54 33.06
CA LEU A 104 -18.75 -2.12 32.70
C LEU A 104 -18.19 -1.19 33.78
N LEU A 105 -17.86 -1.74 34.97
CA LEU A 105 -17.21 -1.04 36.08
C LEU A 105 -15.70 -1.33 36.16
N GLU A 106 -15.14 -2.09 35.22
CA GLU A 106 -13.69 -2.24 35.10
C GLU A 106 -13.04 -0.89 34.73
N ASP A 107 -12.15 -0.39 35.59
CA ASP A 107 -11.30 0.78 35.26
C ASP A 107 -10.55 0.53 33.94
N ASP A 108 -10.48 1.55 33.08
CA ASP A 108 -9.80 1.50 31.78
C ASP A 108 -8.26 1.45 32.00
N LEU A 109 -7.77 0.27 32.38
CA LEU A 109 -6.39 0.03 32.82
C LEU A 109 -5.42 0.53 31.74
N PRO A 110 -4.51 1.48 32.05
CA PRO A 110 -3.68 2.15 31.05
C PRO A 110 -2.89 1.12 30.25
N ALA A 111 -3.28 0.94 28.99
CA ALA A 111 -3.02 -0.23 28.16
C ALA A 111 -1.60 -0.77 28.38
N PRO A 112 -1.41 -1.97 29.00
CA PRO A 112 -0.11 -2.29 29.60
C PRO A 112 0.95 -2.41 28.50
N GLN A 113 1.86 -1.43 28.46
CA GLN A 113 2.71 -1.18 27.30
C GLN A 113 3.66 -2.35 27.00
N ASP A 114 3.87 -3.24 27.96
CA ASP A 114 4.71 -4.44 27.86
C ASP A 114 3.94 -5.76 27.63
N THR A 115 2.62 -5.72 27.35
CA THR A 115 1.80 -6.92 27.03
C THR A 115 2.35 -7.77 25.88
N LYS A 116 3.10 -7.18 24.95
CA LYS A 116 3.75 -7.90 23.84
C LYS A 116 5.01 -8.64 24.28
N ARG A 117 5.76 -8.08 25.22
CA ARG A 117 7.03 -8.61 25.74
C ARG A 117 6.78 -9.78 26.69
N SER A 118 5.79 -9.69 27.58
CA SER A 118 5.40 -10.81 28.46
C SER A 118 4.97 -12.05 27.66
N LYS A 119 4.14 -11.87 26.62
CA LYS A 119 3.71 -12.95 25.70
C LYS A 119 4.85 -13.62 24.94
N GLN A 120 5.96 -12.92 24.69
CA GLN A 120 7.15 -13.47 24.05
C GLN A 120 8.06 -14.23 25.04
N HIS A 121 8.22 -13.73 26.26
CA HIS A 121 9.02 -14.39 27.31
C HIS A 121 8.44 -15.74 27.76
N SER A 122 7.15 -15.98 27.55
CA SER A 122 6.50 -17.29 27.80
C SER A 122 6.70 -18.33 26.68
N LEU A 123 7.35 -18.00 25.56
CA LEU A 123 7.49 -18.92 24.43
C LEU A 123 8.65 -19.91 24.63
N ASN A 124 8.34 -21.20 24.61
CA ASN A 124 9.36 -22.27 24.61
C ASN A 124 10.07 -22.32 23.24
N VAL A 125 11.30 -21.82 23.16
CA VAL A 125 12.17 -21.95 21.98
C VAL A 125 13.02 -23.23 22.04
N SER A 126 13.13 -23.96 20.93
CA SER A 126 13.77 -25.27 20.85
C SER A 126 15.28 -25.29 21.16
N TRP A 127 15.94 -24.14 21.07
CA TRP A 127 17.38 -23.95 21.28
C TRP A 127 17.73 -23.37 22.66
N LEU A 128 16.74 -23.05 23.51
CA LEU A 128 16.95 -22.42 24.81
C LEU A 128 16.35 -23.28 25.93
N ARG A 129 17.21 -23.92 26.73
CA ARG A 129 16.78 -24.65 27.94
C ARG A 129 16.50 -23.65 29.07
N ARG A 130 15.67 -24.06 30.04
CA ARG A 130 15.44 -23.30 31.29
C ARG A 130 16.70 -23.33 32.14
N SER A 131 16.92 -22.27 32.93
CA SER A 131 17.99 -22.20 33.91
C SER A 131 17.73 -23.14 35.09
N GLU A 132 18.67 -24.04 35.36
CA GLU A 132 18.68 -24.89 36.55
C GLU A 132 19.62 -24.28 37.61
N TYR A 133 19.22 -24.36 38.88
CA TYR A 133 20.02 -23.84 39.99
C TYR A 133 20.84 -24.96 40.63
N ILE A 134 22.12 -24.71 40.91
CA ILE A 134 23.03 -25.68 41.51
C ILE A 134 22.73 -25.79 43.02
N SER A 135 22.13 -26.89 43.46
CA SER A 135 22.00 -27.23 44.88
C SER A 135 23.27 -27.89 45.42
N GLN A 136 23.48 -27.82 46.74
CA GLN A 136 24.71 -28.32 47.40
C GLN A 136 24.90 -29.85 47.32
N GLU A 137 23.90 -30.60 46.86
CA GLU A 137 23.92 -32.07 46.82
C GLU A 137 24.47 -32.69 45.53
N PHE A 138 24.80 -31.86 44.52
CA PHE A 138 25.16 -32.30 43.16
C PHE A 138 26.36 -33.26 43.07
N ASN A 139 27.21 -33.33 44.11
CA ASN A 139 28.35 -34.25 44.18
C ASN A 139 28.05 -35.63 44.80
N ARG A 140 26.77 -36.00 45.02
CA ARG A 140 26.40 -37.40 45.34
C ARG A 140 26.45 -38.27 44.07
N TYR A 141 27.63 -38.79 43.74
CA TYR A 141 27.82 -39.80 42.70
C TYR A 141 26.81 -40.96 42.86
N GLY A 142 25.99 -41.22 41.85
CA GLY A 142 25.30 -42.52 41.73
C GLY A 142 23.77 -42.55 41.69
N VAL A 143 23.05 -41.51 41.25
CA VAL A 143 21.66 -41.66 40.77
C VAL A 143 21.56 -41.21 39.31
N LYS A 144 21.10 -42.11 38.43
CA LYS A 144 20.95 -41.85 36.99
C LYS A 144 19.64 -41.10 36.72
N SER A 145 19.67 -39.76 36.73
CA SER A 145 18.63 -39.00 36.03
C SER A 145 18.71 -39.26 34.52
N THR A 146 17.57 -39.27 33.83
CA THR A 146 17.48 -39.78 32.45
C THR A 146 17.92 -38.74 31.42
N ASN A 147 19.11 -38.94 30.84
CA ASN A 147 19.56 -38.16 29.68
C ASN A 147 18.59 -38.34 28.49
N VAL A 148 17.90 -37.26 28.12
CA VAL A 148 16.95 -37.23 26.99
C VAL A 148 17.65 -37.55 25.65
N GLU A 149 18.93 -37.23 25.56
CA GLU A 149 19.77 -37.38 24.36
C GLU A 149 20.02 -38.84 23.94
N THR A 150 19.76 -39.83 24.80
CA THR A 150 19.90 -41.26 24.44
C THR A 150 18.75 -41.79 23.57
N ARG A 151 17.65 -41.03 23.35
CA ARG A 151 16.50 -41.50 22.55
C ARG A 151 16.57 -41.18 21.04
N ILE A 152 17.76 -40.90 20.51
CA ILE A 152 18.02 -40.80 19.06
C ILE A 152 19.18 -41.75 18.72
N GLY A 153 18.86 -43.02 18.42
CA GLY A 153 19.91 -44.02 18.12
C GLY A 153 19.43 -45.45 17.87
N ALA A 154 18.23 -45.84 18.34
CA ALA A 154 17.67 -47.18 18.14
C ALA A 154 16.30 -47.09 17.42
N GLY A 155 16.33 -46.93 16.10
CA GLY A 155 15.10 -46.80 15.29
C GLY A 155 15.28 -47.03 13.78
N ALA A 156 16.39 -47.65 13.35
CA ALA A 156 16.73 -47.77 11.94
C ALA A 156 17.49 -49.07 11.59
N LYS A 157 16.88 -50.25 11.86
CA LYS A 157 17.36 -51.55 11.32
C LYS A 157 16.40 -52.75 11.34
N GLU A 158 15.09 -52.60 11.66
CA GLU A 158 14.12 -53.73 11.71
C GLU A 158 12.87 -53.56 10.82
N ILE A 159 13.02 -53.02 9.60
CA ILE A 159 11.90 -52.87 8.63
C ILE A 159 12.06 -53.79 7.40
N PHE A 160 13.13 -54.60 7.32
CA PHE A 160 13.52 -55.33 6.10
C PHE A 160 13.58 -56.86 6.19
N GLN A 161 13.04 -57.51 7.22
CA GLN A 161 13.19 -58.98 7.38
C GLN A 161 11.99 -59.79 7.90
N THR A 162 10.75 -59.37 7.61
CA THR A 162 9.57 -60.27 7.63
C THR A 162 8.74 -60.06 6.38
N GLY A 163 8.89 -60.94 5.39
CA GLY A 163 8.28 -60.74 4.05
C GLY A 163 8.41 -61.91 3.09
N ARG A 164 8.42 -63.14 3.61
CA ARG A 164 8.47 -64.49 2.98
C ARG A 164 8.76 -65.50 4.11
N SER A 165 8.35 -66.75 4.10
CA SER A 165 7.37 -67.48 3.27
C SER A 165 7.14 -68.86 3.90
N LEU A 166 5.93 -69.42 3.76
CA LEU A 166 5.50 -70.75 4.23
C LEU A 166 5.39 -70.87 5.76
#